data_AF-A0A920MR81-F1
#
_entry.id   AF-A0A920MR81-F1
#
_cell.length_a   1.000
_cell.length_b   1.000
_cell.length_c   1.000
_cell.angle_alpha   90.00
_cell.angle_beta   90.00
_cell.angle_gamma   90.00
#
_symmetry.space_group_name_H-M   'P 1'
#
loop_
_entity.id
_entity.type
_entity.pdbx_description
1 polymer ?
#
loop_
_entity_poly.entity_id
_entity_poly.type
_entity_poly.pdbx_seq_one_letter_code
_entity_poly.pdbx_strand_id
1 'polypeptide(L)'
;MGDNPGQGGFSGGGIHMSMDDIFSQFGDIFGGSPFEGIFGGSSRSGRRKGRGSDIRIKLKISYEEIAKGIEKKIKIKRSVLAKGAELITCPTCHGQGQVTTVQNTILGQMRSASLCPHCEGSGKRVGNRPPGAGPDGMIKKEETIKIKVPAGVEEGNYMTLNGQGNEDVSGNPGDLLVMFEEEDHPYFVRDGEHVLLGK
;
A
#
# COMPACT_ATOMS: atom_id res chain seq x y z
N MET A 1 -18.55 -12.08 73.33
CA MET A 1 -17.20 -12.45 72.85
C MET A 1 -16.92 -11.51 71.68
N GLY A 2 -16.15 -10.42 71.79
CA GLY A 2 -14.72 -10.36 72.15
C GLY A 2 -13.92 -11.00 71.00
N ASP A 3 -12.99 -10.38 70.26
CA ASP A 3 -12.10 -9.25 70.52
C ASP A 3 -11.49 -8.77 69.17
N ASN A 4 -11.03 -7.52 69.10
CA ASN A 4 -10.16 -6.98 68.04
C ASN A 4 -8.77 -6.74 68.64
N PRO A 5 -7.67 -7.13 67.98
CA PRO A 5 -6.67 -6.14 67.52
C PRO A 5 -6.00 -6.57 66.18
N GLY A 6 -5.53 -5.72 65.27
CA GLY A 6 -4.81 -4.47 65.45
C GLY A 6 -3.29 -4.68 65.35
N GLN A 7 -2.70 -4.82 64.16
CA GLN A 7 -1.28 -4.53 63.82
C GLN A 7 -1.10 -4.78 62.31
N GLY A 8 -0.53 -3.93 61.45
CA GLY A 8 0.52 -2.93 61.64
C GLY A 8 1.76 -3.37 60.86
N GLY A 9 2.08 -2.67 59.76
CA GLY A 9 3.47 -2.46 59.36
C GLY A 9 4.03 -3.22 58.15
N PHE A 10 4.34 -2.41 57.12
CA PHE A 10 5.60 -2.36 56.38
C PHE A 10 6.09 -3.53 55.50
N SER A 11 6.30 -3.13 54.23
CA SER A 11 7.52 -3.31 53.43
C SER A 11 7.48 -4.33 52.29
N GLY A 12 8.03 -3.90 51.16
CA GLY A 12 8.94 -4.73 50.39
C GLY A 12 8.32 -5.42 49.19
N GLY A 13 8.85 -5.11 48.01
CA GLY A 13 8.45 -5.68 46.74
C GLY A 13 8.53 -7.21 46.67
N GLY A 14 7.73 -7.77 45.76
CA GLY A 14 7.72 -9.19 45.44
C GLY A 14 6.33 -9.66 45.06
N ILE A 15 5.85 -9.26 43.87
CA ILE A 15 4.73 -9.96 43.26
C ILE A 15 5.26 -11.34 42.84
N HIS A 16 5.12 -12.31 43.74
CA HIS A 16 5.24 -13.72 43.45
C HIS A 16 3.93 -14.16 42.79
N MET A 17 3.75 -13.86 41.50
CA MET A 17 2.78 -14.60 40.69
C MET A 17 3.42 -15.94 40.37
N SER A 18 3.01 -16.98 41.12
CA SER A 18 3.40 -18.36 40.83
C SER A 18 3.09 -18.70 39.37
N MET A 19 4.00 -19.44 38.73
CA MET A 19 3.86 -19.86 37.33
C MET A 19 2.57 -20.65 37.06
N ASP A 20 2.02 -21.27 38.10
CA ASP A 20 0.79 -22.06 38.07
C ASP A 20 -0.46 -21.22 37.75
N ASP A 21 -0.52 -19.95 38.16
CA ASP A 21 -1.68 -19.07 37.91
C ASP A 21 -1.64 -18.40 36.52
N ILE A 22 -0.48 -18.37 35.87
CA ILE A 22 -0.38 -17.99 34.45
C ILE A 22 -0.81 -19.16 33.55
N PHE A 23 -0.58 -20.41 33.98
CA PHE A 23 -0.89 -21.60 33.20
C PHE A 23 -2.37 -22.01 33.25
N SER A 24 -3.07 -21.74 34.35
CA SER A 24 -4.52 -22.00 34.45
C SER A 24 -5.34 -21.05 33.56
N GLN A 25 -4.95 -19.78 33.47
CA GLN A 25 -5.64 -18.79 32.63
C GLN A 25 -5.30 -18.91 31.13
N PHE A 26 -4.21 -19.61 30.79
CA PHE A 26 -3.90 -20.03 29.41
C PHE A 26 -4.40 -21.45 29.10
N GLY A 27 -4.74 -22.28 30.09
CA GLY A 27 -5.16 -23.67 29.89
C GLY A 27 -6.46 -23.83 29.09
N ASP A 28 -7.39 -22.87 29.20
CA ASP A 28 -8.65 -22.87 28.43
C ASP A 28 -8.50 -22.40 26.97
N ILE A 29 -7.31 -21.94 26.56
CA ILE A 29 -7.00 -21.57 25.17
C ILE A 29 -6.18 -22.66 24.45
N PHE A 30 -5.54 -23.59 25.17
CA PHE A 30 -4.51 -24.48 24.61
C PHE A 30 -4.79 -25.98 24.83
N GLY A 31 -6.08 -26.38 24.83
CA GLY A 31 -6.53 -27.77 24.87
C GLY A 31 -6.31 -28.57 23.57
N GLY A 32 -5.21 -28.35 22.85
CA GLY A 32 -4.86 -29.08 21.63
C GLY A 32 -3.44 -28.74 21.16
N SER A 33 -2.57 -29.76 21.18
CA SER A 33 -1.24 -29.83 20.53
C SER A 33 -0.41 -28.54 20.43
N PRO A 34 0.63 -28.34 21.28
CA PRO A 34 1.55 -27.20 21.16
C PRO A 34 2.41 -27.21 19.88
N PHE A 35 2.37 -28.29 19.09
CA PHE A 35 3.05 -28.37 17.80
C PHE A 35 2.16 -27.93 16.61
N GLU A 36 0.84 -27.80 16.82
CA GLU A 36 -0.13 -27.44 15.77
C GLU A 36 -0.46 -25.93 15.79
N GLY A 37 -0.18 -25.23 16.90
CA GLY A 37 -0.43 -23.80 17.08
C GLY A 37 0.61 -22.85 16.45
N ILE A 38 1.82 -23.32 16.11
CA ILE A 38 2.86 -22.47 15.50
C ILE A 38 2.63 -22.26 13.99
N PHE A 39 1.97 -23.20 13.31
CA PHE A 39 1.64 -23.09 11.88
C PHE A 39 0.23 -22.54 11.62
N GLY A 40 -0.53 -22.25 12.69
CA GLY A 40 -1.84 -21.61 12.65
C GLY A 40 -1.73 -20.09 12.66
N GLY A 41 -0.81 -19.53 11.87
CA GLY A 41 -0.80 -18.11 11.60
C GLY A 41 -2.14 -17.74 11.01
N SER A 42 -2.95 -17.00 11.77
CA SER A 42 -4.05 -16.18 11.27
C SER A 42 -3.47 -15.15 10.31
N SER A 43 -2.98 -15.62 9.15
CA SER A 43 -2.74 -14.79 7.99
C SER A 43 -4.14 -14.43 7.52
N ARG A 44 -4.66 -13.35 8.09
CA ARG A 44 -5.43 -12.38 7.32
C ARG A 44 -4.53 -11.91 6.18
N SER A 45 -4.30 -12.79 5.21
CA SER A 45 -3.90 -12.41 3.86
C SER A 45 -5.14 -11.77 3.29
N GLY A 46 -5.43 -10.56 3.79
CA GLY A 46 -6.39 -9.65 3.20
C GLY A 46 -5.99 -9.61 1.74
N ARG A 47 -6.89 -10.13 0.91
CA ARG A 47 -6.80 -10.13 -0.55
C ARG A 47 -6.42 -8.70 -0.90
N ARG A 48 -5.13 -8.43 -1.13
CA ARG A 48 -4.67 -7.11 -1.54
C ARG A 48 -5.36 -6.92 -2.86
N LYS A 49 -6.46 -6.17 -2.83
CA LYS A 49 -7.20 -5.80 -4.02
C LYS A 49 -6.13 -5.18 -4.91
N GLY A 50 -5.87 -5.80 -6.07
CA GLY A 50 -4.84 -5.32 -6.99
C GLY A 50 -5.05 -3.82 -7.15
N ARG A 51 -4.01 -3.03 -6.92
CA ARG A 51 -4.04 -1.59 -7.14
C ARG A 51 -3.25 -1.34 -8.40
N GLY A 52 -3.78 -0.50 -9.28
CA GLY A 52 -3.08 -0.10 -10.49
C GLY A 52 -1.78 0.66 -10.17
N SER A 53 -0.93 0.79 -11.18
CA SER A 53 0.38 1.40 -10.99
C SER A 53 0.26 2.91 -10.79
N ASP A 54 1.09 3.41 -9.89
CA ASP A 54 1.16 4.84 -9.63
C ASP A 54 1.86 5.57 -10.79
N ILE A 55 1.43 6.80 -11.06
CA ILE A 55 2.04 7.70 -12.04
C ILE A 55 2.88 8.71 -11.27
N ARG A 56 4.12 8.97 -11.71
CA ARG A 56 4.98 9.98 -11.10
C ARG A 56 5.30 11.05 -12.14
N ILE A 57 5.06 12.31 -11.80
CA ILE A 57 5.34 13.46 -12.67
C ILE A 57 6.20 14.48 -11.92
N LYS A 58 6.99 15.22 -12.68
CA LYS A 58 7.75 16.38 -12.18
C LYS A 58 7.01 17.64 -12.60
N LEU A 59 6.61 18.45 -11.62
CA LEU A 59 5.98 19.74 -11.85
C LEU A 59 7.02 20.82 -11.57
N LYS A 60 7.41 21.52 -12.64
CA LYS A 60 8.28 22.68 -12.55
C LYS A 60 7.51 23.89 -12.07
N ILE A 61 8.03 24.56 -11.05
CA ILE A 61 7.40 25.69 -10.39
C ILE A 61 8.44 26.79 -10.22
N SER A 62 8.08 28.02 -10.57
CA SER A 62 8.94 29.17 -10.36
C SER A 62 8.82 29.71 -8.94
N TYR A 63 9.83 30.44 -8.48
CA TYR A 63 9.84 31.04 -7.14
C TYR A 63 8.58 31.87 -6.83
N GLU A 64 8.12 32.69 -7.78
CA GLU A 64 6.93 33.53 -7.61
C GLU A 64 5.65 32.70 -7.39
N GLU A 65 5.56 31.55 -8.05
CA GLU A 65 4.44 30.63 -7.95
C GLU A 65 4.47 29.89 -6.60
N ILE A 66 5.65 29.53 -6.10
CA ILE A 66 5.82 28.93 -4.77
C ILE A 66 5.42 29.92 -3.67
N ALA A 67 5.80 31.20 -3.81
CA ALA A 67 5.52 32.21 -2.79
C ALA A 67 4.01 32.49 -2.63
N LYS A 68 3.24 32.44 -3.73
CA LYS A 68 1.80 32.76 -3.73
C LYS A 68 0.90 31.54 -3.58
N GLY A 69 1.39 30.35 -3.96
CA GLY A 69 0.56 29.16 -4.17
C GLY A 69 -0.31 29.32 -5.43
N ILE A 70 -0.39 28.29 -6.26
CA ILE A 70 -1.06 28.38 -7.56
C ILE A 70 -1.92 27.15 -7.86
N GLU A 71 -2.88 27.31 -8.78
CA GLU A 71 -3.61 26.19 -9.37
C GLU A 71 -3.13 25.93 -10.81
N LYS A 72 -2.50 24.77 -11.06
CA LYS A 72 -2.04 24.36 -12.40
C LYS A 72 -2.94 23.25 -12.95
N LYS A 73 -3.23 23.32 -14.26
CA LYS A 73 -3.88 22.24 -15.01
C LYS A 73 -2.82 21.44 -15.74
N ILE A 74 -2.71 20.17 -15.43
CA ILE A 74 -1.79 19.25 -16.11
C ILE A 74 -2.59 18.25 -16.94
N LYS A 75 -2.04 17.87 -18.10
CA LYS A 75 -2.57 16.77 -18.90
C LYS A 75 -1.77 15.51 -18.58
N ILE A 76 -2.44 14.49 -18.07
CA ILE A 76 -1.85 13.18 -17.86
C ILE A 76 -2.41 12.18 -18.87
N LYS A 77 -1.60 11.19 -19.23
CA LYS A 77 -2.07 10.00 -19.95
C LYS A 77 -2.10 8.85 -18.97
N ARG A 78 -3.28 8.32 -18.66
CA ARG A 78 -3.44 7.16 -17.78
C ARG A 78 -4.03 5.98 -18.52
N SER A 79 -3.65 4.78 -18.12
CA SER A 79 -4.23 3.54 -18.63
C SER A 79 -5.49 3.23 -17.84
N VAL A 80 -6.62 3.08 -18.52
CA VAL A 80 -7.92 2.74 -17.93
C VAL A 80 -8.50 1.51 -18.60
N LEU A 81 -9.33 0.76 -17.89
CA LEU A 81 -10.03 -0.38 -18.46
C LEU A 81 -11.02 0.10 -19.53
N ALA A 82 -11.00 -0.53 -20.70
CA ALA A 82 -11.90 -0.14 -21.78
C ALA A 82 -13.36 -0.38 -21.40
N LYS A 83 -14.25 0.57 -21.75
CA LYS A 83 -15.69 0.41 -21.54
C LYS A 83 -16.19 -0.77 -22.37
N GLY A 84 -16.74 -1.78 -21.70
CA GLY A 84 -17.20 -3.03 -22.32
C GLY A 84 -16.16 -4.16 -22.36
N ALA A 85 -15.00 -3.99 -21.72
CA ALA A 85 -14.11 -5.11 -21.46
C ALA A 85 -14.74 -6.04 -20.40
N GLU A 86 -14.97 -7.29 -20.76
CA GLU A 86 -15.46 -8.30 -19.81
C GLU A 86 -14.27 -9.04 -19.20
N LEU A 87 -14.23 -9.08 -17.87
CA LEU A 87 -13.18 -9.75 -17.12
C LEU A 87 -13.67 -11.12 -16.68
N ILE A 88 -12.96 -12.15 -17.11
CA ILE A 88 -13.18 -13.52 -16.67
C ILE A 88 -12.21 -13.85 -15.53
N THR A 89 -12.64 -14.69 -14.60
CA THR A 89 -11.75 -15.22 -13.57
C THR A 89 -10.64 -16.05 -14.23
N CYS A 90 -9.39 -15.85 -13.82
CA CYS A 90 -8.28 -16.60 -14.38
C CYS A 90 -8.47 -18.11 -14.08
N PRO A 91 -8.57 -18.99 -15.09
CA PRO A 91 -8.82 -20.42 -14.86
C PRO A 91 -7.62 -21.12 -14.22
N THR A 92 -6.41 -20.59 -14.39
CA THR A 92 -5.18 -21.20 -13.84
C THR A 92 -5.08 -21.02 -12.33
N CYS A 93 -5.36 -19.82 -11.81
CA CYS A 93 -5.28 -19.54 -10.38
C CYS A 93 -6.65 -19.46 -9.70
N HIS A 94 -7.75 -19.68 -10.42
CA HIS A 94 -9.12 -19.58 -9.90
C HIS A 94 -9.40 -18.27 -9.15
N GLY A 95 -8.84 -17.16 -9.62
CA GLY A 95 -8.99 -15.86 -8.96
C GLY A 95 -8.11 -15.62 -7.73
N GLN A 96 -7.15 -16.51 -7.45
CA GLN A 96 -6.20 -16.36 -6.34
C GLN A 96 -5.02 -15.44 -6.68
N GLY A 97 -4.72 -15.20 -7.96
CA GLY A 97 -3.59 -14.37 -8.40
C GLY A 97 -2.22 -15.06 -8.27
N GLN A 98 -2.12 -16.11 -7.47
CA GLN A 98 -0.92 -16.93 -7.29
C GLN A 98 -1.18 -18.39 -7.64
N VAL A 99 -0.14 -19.10 -8.05
CA VAL A 99 -0.15 -20.55 -8.25
C VAL A 99 0.79 -21.18 -7.22
N THR A 100 0.33 -22.24 -6.56
CA THR A 100 1.15 -22.97 -5.59
C THR A 100 1.74 -24.19 -6.27
N THR A 101 3.06 -24.25 -6.37
CA THR A 101 3.77 -25.42 -6.87
C THR A 101 4.25 -26.25 -5.68
N VAL A 102 3.90 -27.52 -5.68
CA VAL A 102 4.38 -28.49 -4.69
C VAL A 102 5.52 -29.29 -5.32
N GLN A 103 6.70 -29.22 -4.71
CA GLN A 103 7.87 -29.99 -5.13
C GLN A 103 8.26 -30.99 -4.04
N ASN A 104 8.45 -32.25 -4.41
CA ASN A 104 8.92 -33.28 -3.50
C ASN A 104 10.43 -33.15 -3.34
N THR A 105 10.90 -33.00 -2.11
CA THR A 105 12.31 -32.97 -1.74
C THR A 105 12.64 -34.13 -0.81
N ILE A 106 13.92 -34.42 -0.63
CA ILE A 106 14.40 -35.49 0.29
C ILE A 106 13.92 -35.24 1.74
N LEU A 107 13.64 -33.99 2.09
CA LEU A 107 13.17 -33.57 3.42
C LEU A 107 11.64 -33.44 3.52
N GLY A 108 10.89 -33.79 2.47
CA GLY A 108 9.42 -33.70 2.43
C GLY A 108 8.89 -32.82 1.31
N GLN A 109 7.61 -32.44 1.41
CA GLN A 109 6.93 -31.63 0.39
C GLN A 109 7.16 -30.14 0.65
N MET A 110 7.87 -29.47 -0.27
CA MET A 110 8.00 -28.01 -0.25
C MET A 110 6.89 -27.40 -1.10
N ARG A 111 6.14 -26.45 -0.54
CA ARG A 111 5.15 -25.65 -1.27
C ARG A 111 5.71 -24.25 -1.52
N SER A 112 5.84 -23.86 -2.77
CA SER A 112 6.22 -22.50 -3.16
C SER A 112 5.06 -21.81 -3.86
N ALA A 113 4.66 -20.63 -3.40
CA ALA A 113 3.71 -19.79 -4.10
C ALA A 113 4.44 -18.85 -5.06
N SER A 114 4.01 -18.83 -6.32
CA SER A 114 4.51 -17.89 -7.34
C SER A 114 3.34 -17.10 -7.94
N LEU A 115 3.64 -15.94 -8.53
CA LEU A 115 2.64 -15.15 -9.25
C LEU A 115 2.10 -15.96 -10.43
N CYS A 116 0.78 -15.94 -10.64
CA CYS A 116 0.17 -16.65 -11.76
C CYS A 116 0.66 -16.04 -13.09
N PRO A 117 1.30 -16.83 -13.99
CA PRO A 117 1.87 -16.29 -15.24
C PRO A 117 0.81 -15.83 -16.24
N HIS A 118 -0.45 -16.25 -16.08
CA HIS A 118 -1.54 -15.90 -16.99
C HIS A 118 -2.32 -14.64 -16.60
N CYS A 119 -2.22 -14.20 -15.34
CA CYS A 119 -2.92 -13.00 -14.86
C CYS A 119 -2.03 -12.05 -14.06
N GLU A 120 -0.73 -12.37 -13.91
CA GLU A 120 0.29 -11.54 -13.27
C GLU A 120 -0.11 -11.05 -11.86
N GLY A 121 -0.82 -11.88 -11.10
CA GLY A 121 -1.29 -11.51 -9.76
C GLY A 121 -2.70 -10.90 -9.71
N SER A 122 -3.29 -10.48 -10.83
CA SER A 122 -4.62 -9.84 -10.84
C SER A 122 -5.77 -10.80 -10.53
N GLY A 123 -5.57 -12.11 -10.75
CA GLY A 123 -6.61 -13.14 -10.60
C GLY A 123 -7.69 -13.11 -11.69
N LYS A 124 -7.66 -12.13 -12.59
CA LYS A 124 -8.63 -11.97 -13.68
C LYS A 124 -7.90 -11.89 -15.03
N ARG A 125 -8.61 -12.19 -16.10
CA ARG A 125 -8.12 -12.05 -17.48
C ARG A 125 -9.20 -11.38 -18.32
N VAL A 126 -8.79 -10.75 -19.42
CA VAL A 126 -9.73 -10.18 -20.38
C VAL A 126 -10.37 -11.31 -21.18
N GLY A 127 -11.69 -11.42 -21.08
CA GLY A 127 -12.50 -12.31 -21.90
C GLY A 127 -12.90 -11.62 -23.19
N ASN A 128 -13.79 -10.63 -23.09
CA ASN A 128 -14.20 -9.82 -24.23
C ASN A 128 -13.35 -8.55 -24.34
N ARG A 129 -12.79 -8.31 -25.53
CA ARG A 129 -11.93 -7.15 -25.82
C ARG A 129 -12.66 -6.20 -26.78
N PRO A 130 -13.04 -4.98 -26.34
CA PRO A 130 -13.64 -4.01 -27.23
C PRO A 130 -12.62 -3.49 -28.27
N PRO A 131 -13.10 -3.04 -29.45
CA PRO A 131 -12.23 -2.48 -30.47
C PRO A 131 -11.48 -1.25 -29.95
N GLY A 132 -10.17 -1.19 -30.22
CA GLY A 132 -9.28 -0.12 -29.75
C GLY A 132 -8.58 -0.40 -28.41
N ALA A 133 -8.93 -1.48 -27.70
CA ALA A 133 -8.24 -1.90 -26.49
C ALA A 133 -7.01 -2.80 -26.78
N GLY A 134 -5.97 -2.65 -25.95
CA GLY A 134 -4.79 -3.51 -25.98
C GLY A 134 -5.12 -4.97 -25.62
N PRO A 135 -4.15 -5.89 -25.71
CA PRO A 135 -4.34 -7.31 -25.34
C PRO A 135 -4.94 -7.48 -23.94
N ASP A 136 -4.59 -6.59 -23.03
CA ASP A 136 -5.04 -6.59 -21.62
C ASP A 136 -6.33 -5.80 -21.41
N GLY A 137 -7.07 -5.44 -22.47
CA GLY A 137 -8.33 -4.70 -22.38
C GLY A 137 -8.19 -3.24 -21.92
N MET A 138 -6.95 -2.75 -21.82
CA MET A 138 -6.64 -1.39 -21.39
C MET A 138 -6.58 -0.41 -22.56
N ILE A 139 -6.98 0.84 -22.31
CA ILE A 139 -6.88 1.97 -23.23
C ILE A 139 -6.14 3.13 -22.56
N LYS A 140 -5.36 3.88 -23.33
CA LYS A 140 -4.73 5.12 -22.85
C LYS A 140 -5.73 6.26 -22.97
N LYS A 141 -6.09 6.89 -21.87
CA LYS A 141 -6.99 8.04 -21.78
C LYS A 141 -6.20 9.27 -21.35
N GLU A 142 -6.37 10.35 -22.09
CA GLU A 142 -5.85 11.66 -21.70
C GLU A 142 -6.84 12.36 -20.76
N GLU A 143 -6.37 12.86 -19.63
CA GLU A 143 -7.19 13.53 -18.64
C GLU A 143 -6.50 14.79 -18.13
N THR A 144 -7.27 15.88 -17.97
CA THR A 144 -6.74 17.14 -17.44
C THR A 144 -7.09 17.25 -15.97
N ILE A 145 -6.06 17.26 -15.11
CA ILE A 145 -6.20 17.34 -13.66
C ILE A 145 -5.82 18.73 -13.19
N LYS A 146 -6.62 19.31 -12.30
CA LYS A 146 -6.30 20.55 -11.59
C LYS A 146 -5.53 20.19 -10.32
N ILE A 147 -4.31 20.68 -10.20
CA ILE A 147 -3.46 20.54 -9.02
C ILE A 147 -3.44 21.89 -8.31
N LYS A 148 -3.71 21.89 -7.01
CA LYS A 148 -3.52 23.07 -6.15
C LYS A 148 -2.19 22.91 -5.43
N VAL A 149 -1.24 23.77 -5.76
CA VAL A 149 0.06 23.80 -5.10
C VAL A 149 -0.02 24.79 -3.94
N PRO A 150 0.17 24.34 -2.68
CA PRO A 150 0.20 25.25 -1.54
C PRO A 150 1.41 26.18 -1.63
N ALA A 151 1.31 27.35 -1.01
CA ALA A 151 2.45 28.25 -0.91
C ALA A 151 3.56 27.62 -0.03
N GLY A 152 4.82 27.95 -0.33
CA GLY A 152 5.97 27.52 0.46
C GLY A 152 6.45 26.08 0.22
N VAL A 153 5.96 25.42 -0.84
CA VAL A 153 6.50 24.12 -1.27
C VAL A 153 8.01 24.20 -1.51
N GLU A 154 8.72 23.18 -1.06
CA GLU A 154 10.15 23.02 -1.27
C GLU A 154 10.44 21.99 -2.37
N GLU A 155 11.60 22.11 -2.99
CA GLU A 155 12.09 21.12 -3.95
C GLU A 155 12.20 19.73 -3.31
N GLY A 156 11.86 18.69 -4.07
CA GLY A 156 11.96 17.30 -3.62
C GLY A 156 10.74 16.83 -2.81
N ASN A 157 9.89 17.75 -2.35
CA ASN A 157 8.59 17.38 -1.79
C ASN A 157 7.65 16.84 -2.86
N TYR A 158 6.67 16.04 -2.43
CA TYR A 158 5.68 15.47 -3.32
C TYR A 158 4.26 15.58 -2.76
N MET A 159 3.30 15.64 -3.68
CA MET A 159 1.87 15.59 -3.40
C MET A 159 1.25 14.36 -4.06
N THR A 160 0.42 13.64 -3.33
CA THR A 160 -0.28 12.46 -3.84
C THR A 160 -1.73 12.78 -4.15
N LEU A 161 -2.17 12.47 -5.36
CA LEU A 161 -3.57 12.54 -5.79
C LEU A 161 -4.12 11.13 -5.93
N ASN A 162 -5.00 10.77 -5.00
CA ASN A 162 -5.53 9.42 -4.90
C ASN A 162 -6.40 9.05 -6.11
N GLY A 163 -6.20 7.84 -6.66
CA GLY A 163 -7.02 7.30 -7.74
C GLY A 163 -6.84 7.99 -9.12
N GLN A 164 -5.81 8.82 -9.26
CA GLN A 164 -5.46 9.51 -10.51
C GLN A 164 -4.32 8.83 -11.27
N GLY A 165 -3.88 7.65 -10.81
CA GLY A 165 -2.87 6.82 -11.48
C GLY A 165 -3.45 5.94 -12.59
N ASN A 166 -2.71 4.90 -12.97
CA ASN A 166 -3.20 3.88 -13.90
C ASN A 166 -4.15 2.92 -13.20
N GLU A 167 -5.14 2.40 -13.91
CA GLU A 167 -5.98 1.30 -13.42
C GLU A 167 -5.26 -0.04 -13.61
N ASP A 168 -5.57 -1.00 -12.73
CA ASP A 168 -5.27 -2.39 -12.97
C ASP A 168 -6.34 -3.05 -13.87
N VAL A 169 -6.11 -4.31 -14.24
CA VAL A 169 -7.07 -5.12 -15.00
C VAL A 169 -8.40 -5.29 -14.22
N SER A 170 -8.41 -5.11 -12.90
CA SER A 170 -9.63 -5.14 -12.08
C SER A 170 -10.35 -3.79 -11.97
N GLY A 171 -9.86 -2.73 -12.62
CA GLY A 171 -10.41 -1.38 -12.61
C GLY A 171 -10.09 -0.56 -11.36
N ASN A 172 -9.14 -0.99 -10.52
CA ASN A 172 -8.70 -0.24 -9.35
C ASN A 172 -7.56 0.72 -9.76
N PRO A 173 -7.74 2.04 -9.61
CA PRO A 173 -6.71 3.01 -9.94
C PRO A 173 -5.59 3.04 -8.89
N GLY A 174 -4.36 3.28 -9.35
CA GLY A 174 -3.25 3.77 -8.53
C GLY A 174 -3.35 5.28 -8.27
N ASP A 175 -2.29 5.85 -7.74
CA ASP A 175 -2.22 7.28 -7.41
C ASP A 175 -1.32 8.05 -8.37
N LEU A 176 -1.50 9.37 -8.41
CA LEU A 176 -0.60 10.29 -9.10
C LEU A 176 0.28 11.00 -8.07
N LEU A 177 1.58 10.79 -8.15
CA LEU A 177 2.59 11.47 -7.34
C LEU A 177 3.17 12.64 -8.14
N VAL A 178 2.95 13.84 -7.63
CA VAL A 178 3.46 15.10 -8.19
C VAL A 178 4.68 15.49 -7.40
N MET A 179 5.87 15.35 -7.99
CA MET A 179 7.11 15.85 -7.41
C MET A 179 7.32 17.29 -7.83
N PHE A 180 7.66 18.15 -6.87
CA PHE A 180 7.94 19.56 -7.13
C PHE A 180 9.42 19.77 -7.41
N GLU A 181 9.69 20.45 -8.52
CA GLU A 181 11.03 20.84 -8.97
C GLU A 181 11.03 22.36 -9.10
N GLU A 182 11.95 23.02 -8.39
CA GLU A 182 12.11 24.46 -8.48
C GLU A 182 12.80 24.82 -9.81
N GLU A 183 12.27 25.79 -10.54
CA GLU A 183 12.95 26.29 -11.74
C GLU A 183 14.10 27.21 -11.35
N ASP A 184 15.28 26.94 -11.90
CA ASP A 184 16.46 27.81 -11.75
C ASP A 184 16.12 29.24 -12.20
N HIS A 185 16.29 30.20 -11.28
CA HIS A 185 16.11 31.61 -11.59
C HIS A 185 17.49 32.27 -11.79
N PRO A 186 17.68 33.08 -12.86
CA PRO A 186 19.00 33.65 -13.19
C PRO A 186 19.57 34.56 -12.10
N TYR A 187 18.72 35.17 -11.28
CA TYR A 187 19.12 36.11 -10.22
C TYR A 187 18.83 35.63 -8.80
N PHE A 188 18.10 34.54 -8.61
CA PHE A 188 17.63 34.14 -7.27
C PHE A 188 17.87 32.66 -7.06
N VAL A 189 18.55 32.32 -5.98
CA VAL A 189 18.76 30.94 -5.53
C VAL A 189 18.16 30.81 -4.15
N ARG A 190 17.24 29.86 -3.97
CA ARG A 190 16.62 29.60 -2.68
C ARG A 190 17.54 28.70 -1.83
N ASP A 191 17.76 29.10 -0.58
CA ASP A 191 18.45 28.34 0.44
C ASP A 191 17.54 28.23 1.68
N GLY A 192 16.69 27.20 1.69
CA GLY A 192 15.65 27.00 2.69
C GLY A 192 14.64 28.15 2.74
N GLU A 193 14.68 28.94 3.81
CA GLU A 193 13.84 30.14 4.00
C GLU A 193 14.45 31.42 3.43
N HIS A 194 15.69 31.37 2.93
CA HIS A 194 16.41 32.53 2.42
C HIS A 194 16.50 32.54 0.90
N VAL A 195 16.64 33.73 0.32
CA VAL A 195 16.88 33.92 -1.11
C VAL A 195 18.22 34.62 -1.29
N LEU A 196 19.12 33.99 -2.01
CA LEU A 196 20.43 34.51 -2.39
C LEU A 196 20.33 35.14 -3.77
N LEU A 197 21.00 36.28 -3.96
CA LEU A 197 21.18 36.85 -5.29
C LEU A 197 22.22 36.01 -6.04
N GLY A 198 21.77 35.35 -7.11
CA GLY A 198 22.62 34.72 -8.11
C GLY A 198 23.51 35.79 -8.74
N LYS A 199 24.82 35.49 -8.77
CA LYS A 199 25.90 36.43 -9.12
C LYS A 199 25.79 36.99 -10.53
#